data_AF-D5QGS9-F1
#
_entry.id   AF-D5QGS9-F1
#
_cell.length_a   1.000
_cell.length_b   1.000
_cell.length_c   1.000
_cell.angle_alpha   90.00
_cell.angle_beta   90.00
_cell.angle_gamma   90.00
#
_symmetry.space_group_name_H-M   'P 1'
#
loop_
_entity.id
_entity.type
_entity.pdbx_description
1 polymer ?
#
loop_
_entity_poly.entity_id
_entity_poly.type
_entity_poly.pdbx_seq_one_letter_code
_entity_poly.pdbx_strand_id
1 'polypeptide(L)'
;MTDRLNTLANSYLDHIRIAVEANDHGAPFRDFIDNWHAFRSEHDHHRSSGDRPRWFNNPNAAKRLAMLESLDFRSVGVVAIMTHAHNAPDVYRLKYAARDKTARLIVDHAVPVAVMVDMLFQLRADLTRDGIRALLIKWHHLGLLTHEENARLNAAGLNSKMPADWDY
;
A
#
# COMPACT_ATOMS: atom_id res chain seq x y z
N MET A 1 -15.07 8.55 10.02
CA MET A 1 -14.82 7.11 10.24
C MET A 1 -15.83 6.57 11.25
N THR A 2 -16.42 5.40 11.03
CA THR A 2 -17.44 4.84 11.94
C THR A 2 -16.78 4.15 13.14
N ASP A 3 -17.51 4.01 14.26
CA ASP A 3 -17.02 3.28 15.44
C ASP A 3 -16.61 1.85 15.10
N ARG A 4 -17.37 1.19 14.22
CA ARG A 4 -17.04 -0.14 13.72
C ARG A 4 -15.69 -0.19 13.00
N LEU A 5 -15.42 0.76 12.10
CA LEU A 5 -14.15 0.82 11.37
C LEU A 5 -12.97 1.09 12.31
N ASN A 6 -13.19 1.93 13.33
CA ASN A 6 -12.20 2.15 14.38
C ASN A 6 -11.89 0.87 15.16
N THR A 7 -12.91 0.11 15.56
CA THR A 7 -12.74 -1.18 16.24
C THR A 7 -11.96 -2.16 15.37
N LEU A 8 -12.29 -2.26 14.08
CA LEU A 8 -11.57 -3.13 13.13
C LEU A 8 -10.12 -2.69 12.94
N ALA A 9 -9.85 -1.40 12.75
CA ALA A 9 -8.47 -0.92 12.65
C ALA A 9 -7.67 -1.24 13.93
N ASN A 10 -8.25 -1.00 15.11
CA ASN A 10 -7.59 -1.29 16.38
C ASN A 10 -7.34 -2.79 16.59
N SER A 11 -8.20 -3.70 16.12
CA SER A 11 -7.94 -5.13 16.26
C SER A 11 -6.71 -5.58 15.45
N TYR A 12 -6.42 -4.94 14.32
CA TYR A 12 -5.18 -5.23 13.57
C TYR A 12 -3.92 -4.68 14.26
N LEU A 13 -4.02 -3.56 14.97
CA LEU A 13 -2.93 -3.11 15.84
C LEU A 13 -2.66 -4.12 16.95
N ASP A 14 -3.71 -4.72 17.53
CA ASP A 14 -3.56 -5.78 18.53
C ASP A 14 -2.94 -7.06 17.95
N HIS A 15 -3.32 -7.47 16.73
CA HIS A 15 -2.70 -8.61 16.07
C HIS A 15 -1.19 -8.40 15.83
N ILE A 16 -0.80 -7.20 15.40
CA ILE A 16 0.62 -6.84 15.25
C ILE A 16 1.32 -6.94 16.60
N ARG A 17 0.77 -6.30 17.64
CA ARG A 17 1.34 -6.33 18.99
C ARG A 17 1.54 -7.75 19.51
N ILE A 18 0.51 -8.59 19.42
CA ILE A 18 0.54 -9.98 19.87
C ILE A 18 1.62 -10.77 19.14
N ALA A 19 1.74 -10.62 17.82
CA ALA A 19 2.75 -11.31 17.03
C ALA A 19 4.18 -10.89 17.42
N VAL A 20 4.41 -9.59 17.60
CA VAL A 20 5.73 -9.07 18.00
C VAL A 20 6.09 -9.50 19.42
N GLU A 21 5.16 -9.39 20.38
CA GLU A 21 5.37 -9.85 21.77
C GLU A 21 5.65 -11.36 21.87
N ALA A 22 5.06 -12.16 20.97
CA ALA A 22 5.31 -13.59 20.86
C ALA A 22 6.60 -13.94 20.10
N ASN A 23 7.34 -12.94 19.61
CA ASN A 23 8.49 -13.10 18.74
C ASN A 23 8.19 -13.92 17.45
N ASP A 24 6.97 -13.80 16.91
CA ASP A 24 6.52 -14.52 15.72
C ASP A 24 6.84 -13.75 14.44
N HIS A 25 8.02 -13.99 13.87
CA HIS A 25 8.43 -13.45 12.58
C HIS A 25 7.66 -14.04 11.39
N GLY A 26 6.89 -15.12 11.59
CA GLY A 26 6.12 -15.81 10.54
C GLY A 26 4.69 -15.29 10.39
N ALA A 27 4.24 -14.40 11.29
CA ALA A 27 2.90 -13.84 11.25
C ALA A 27 2.64 -13.07 9.93
N PRO A 28 1.39 -13.03 9.43
CA PRO A 28 1.05 -12.39 8.16
C PRO A 28 0.98 -10.85 8.31
N PHE A 29 2.10 -10.22 8.64
CA PHE A 29 2.18 -8.78 8.90
C PHE A 29 1.69 -7.90 7.76
N ARG A 30 1.94 -8.32 6.50
CA ARG A 30 1.38 -7.62 5.32
C ARG A 30 -0.14 -7.51 5.43
N ASP A 31 -0.81 -8.62 5.73
CA ASP A 31 -2.27 -8.62 5.85
C ASP A 31 -2.72 -7.77 7.04
N PHE A 32 -2.00 -7.81 8.17
CA PHE A 32 -2.35 -6.99 9.33
C PHE A 32 -2.24 -5.49 9.04
N ILE A 33 -1.11 -5.08 8.48
CA ILE A 33 -0.80 -3.68 8.19
C ILE A 33 -1.72 -3.14 7.09
N ASP A 34 -1.87 -3.90 6.00
CA ASP A 34 -2.71 -3.50 4.89
C ASP A 34 -4.17 -3.42 5.37
N ASN A 35 -4.69 -4.41 6.09
CA ASN A 35 -6.05 -4.34 6.62
C ASN A 35 -6.25 -3.17 7.60
N TRP A 36 -5.29 -2.90 8.50
CA TRP A 36 -5.32 -1.70 9.34
C TRP A 36 -5.50 -0.43 8.51
N HIS A 37 -4.70 -0.26 7.46
CA HIS A 37 -4.80 0.90 6.57
C HIS A 37 -6.17 0.95 5.86
N ALA A 38 -6.66 -0.20 5.37
CA ALA A 38 -7.96 -0.28 4.73
C ALA A 38 -9.10 0.13 5.66
N PHE A 39 -9.05 -0.17 6.97
CA PHE A 39 -10.08 0.24 7.91
C PHE A 39 -9.95 1.68 8.38
N ARG A 40 -8.70 2.17 8.49
CA ARG A 40 -8.41 3.55 8.88
C ARG A 40 -8.73 4.57 7.79
N SER A 41 -8.53 4.22 6.53
CA SER A 41 -8.64 5.17 5.42
C SER A 41 -10.04 5.80 5.36
N GLU A 42 -10.09 7.12 5.24
CA GLU A 42 -11.35 7.86 5.13
C GLU A 42 -12.09 7.52 3.83
N HIS A 43 -11.35 7.14 2.79
CA HIS A 43 -11.89 6.74 1.51
C HIS A 43 -12.29 5.27 1.51
N ASP A 44 -13.44 4.96 0.91
CA ASP A 44 -13.95 3.60 0.81
C ASP A 44 -13.24 2.75 -0.23
N HIS A 45 -12.30 3.33 -0.97
CA HIS A 45 -11.69 2.69 -2.14
C HIS A 45 -10.92 1.40 -1.80
N HIS A 46 -10.30 1.35 -0.62
CA HIS A 46 -9.62 0.16 -0.10
C HIS A 46 -10.56 -0.84 0.58
N ARG A 47 -11.88 -0.65 0.44
CA ARG A 47 -12.92 -1.52 0.98
C ARG A 47 -13.94 -1.86 -0.10
N SER A 48 -14.58 -3.02 0.01
CA SER A 48 -15.76 -3.38 -0.79
C SER A 48 -17.03 -3.33 0.04
N SER A 49 -18.16 -3.76 -0.54
CA SER A 49 -19.39 -3.95 0.22
C SER A 49 -19.16 -4.81 1.47
N GLY A 50 -19.74 -4.36 2.59
CA GLY A 50 -19.57 -4.98 3.90
C GLY A 50 -18.27 -4.65 4.63
N ASP A 51 -17.52 -3.63 4.20
CA ASP A 51 -16.22 -3.20 4.74
C ASP A 51 -15.13 -4.29 4.60
N ARG A 52 -15.11 -5.06 3.52
CA ARG A 52 -14.02 -6.03 3.28
C ARG A 52 -12.82 -5.32 2.67
N PRO A 53 -11.60 -5.45 3.23
CA PRO A 53 -10.39 -4.88 2.63
C PRO A 53 -10.18 -5.32 1.18
N ARG A 54 -9.63 -4.43 0.37
CA ARG A 54 -9.44 -4.64 -1.07
C ARG A 54 -8.07 -4.14 -1.51
N TRP A 55 -7.37 -5.02 -2.22
CA TRP A 55 -6.08 -4.74 -2.86
C TRP A 55 -6.20 -4.62 -4.37
N PHE A 56 -5.27 -3.89 -4.98
CA PHE A 56 -5.31 -3.56 -6.40
C PHE A 56 -4.11 -4.18 -7.13
N ASN A 57 -4.37 -5.25 -7.87
CA ASN A 57 -3.40 -5.79 -8.82
C ASN A 57 -3.71 -5.24 -10.21
N ASN A 58 -2.81 -4.42 -10.75
CA ASN A 58 -2.99 -3.71 -12.03
C ASN A 58 -4.32 -2.94 -12.10
N PRO A 59 -4.53 -1.89 -11.29
CA PRO A 59 -5.79 -1.15 -11.32
C PRO A 59 -6.02 -0.49 -12.69
N ASN A 60 -7.27 -0.51 -13.15
CA ASN A 60 -7.68 0.12 -14.40
C ASN A 60 -7.91 1.63 -14.18
N ALA A 61 -7.07 2.47 -14.80
CA ALA A 61 -7.12 3.93 -14.65
C ALA A 61 -8.44 4.55 -15.13
N ALA A 62 -9.04 3.99 -16.20
CA ALA A 62 -10.33 4.47 -16.71
C ALA A 62 -11.53 4.13 -15.83
N LYS A 63 -11.38 3.24 -14.82
CA LYS A 63 -12.46 2.84 -13.90
C LYS A 63 -12.23 3.25 -12.44
N ARG A 64 -10.99 3.57 -12.07
CA ARG A 64 -10.58 3.75 -10.67
C ARG A 64 -9.84 5.06 -10.42
N LEU A 65 -10.09 6.09 -11.24
CA LEU A 65 -9.37 7.36 -11.18
C LEU A 65 -9.30 7.94 -9.76
N ALA A 66 -10.44 8.09 -9.08
CA ALA A 66 -10.47 8.63 -7.71
C ALA A 66 -9.62 7.84 -6.71
N MET A 67 -9.60 6.50 -6.81
CA MET A 67 -8.73 5.66 -5.98
C MET A 67 -7.25 5.86 -6.28
N LEU A 68 -6.88 5.97 -7.56
CA LEU A 68 -5.49 6.22 -7.95
C LEU A 68 -5.02 7.61 -7.54
N GLU A 69 -5.92 8.59 -7.57
CA GLU A 69 -5.69 9.96 -7.11
C GLU A 69 -5.60 10.07 -5.59
N SER A 70 -6.20 9.14 -4.85
CA SER A 70 -6.14 9.11 -3.39
C SER A 70 -4.88 8.45 -2.81
N LEU A 71 -4.04 7.83 -3.65
CA LEU A 71 -2.75 7.27 -3.20
C LEU A 71 -1.77 8.40 -2.84
N ASP A 72 -0.85 8.11 -1.91
CA ASP A 72 0.10 9.08 -1.36
C ASP A 72 1.07 9.62 -2.42
N PHE A 73 1.52 8.74 -3.32
CA PHE A 73 2.52 9.08 -4.34
C PHE A 73 2.14 8.59 -5.74
N ARG A 74 2.53 9.35 -6.76
CA ARG A 74 2.41 8.97 -8.17
C ARG A 74 3.69 9.36 -8.89
N SER A 75 4.29 8.42 -9.62
CA SER A 75 5.43 8.74 -10.48
C SER A 75 5.02 9.57 -11.69
N VAL A 76 6.00 10.23 -12.33
CA VAL A 76 5.77 10.99 -13.58
C VAL A 76 5.23 10.09 -14.69
N GLY A 77 5.76 8.86 -14.82
CA GLY A 77 5.29 7.90 -15.83
C GLY A 77 3.83 7.52 -15.62
N VAL A 78 3.38 7.40 -14.37
CA VAL A 78 1.99 7.10 -14.04
C VAL A 78 1.06 8.24 -14.42
N VAL A 79 1.44 9.49 -14.16
CA VAL A 79 0.62 10.66 -14.55
C VAL A 79 0.34 10.61 -16.05
N ALA A 80 1.35 10.31 -16.89
CA ALA A 80 1.16 10.18 -18.33
C ALA A 80 0.15 9.07 -18.71
N ILE A 81 0.21 7.90 -18.05
CA ILE A 81 -0.76 6.81 -18.28
C ILE A 81 -2.17 7.23 -17.87
N MET A 82 -2.32 7.88 -16.71
CA MET A 82 -3.62 8.34 -16.21
C MET A 82 -4.23 9.41 -17.12
N THR A 83 -3.43 10.38 -17.58
CA THR A 83 -3.86 11.38 -18.56
C THR A 83 -4.27 10.73 -19.88
N HIS A 84 -3.52 9.74 -20.37
CA HIS A 84 -3.91 9.00 -21.58
C HIS A 84 -5.22 8.22 -21.38
N ALA A 85 -5.41 7.58 -20.22
CA ALA A 85 -6.64 6.87 -19.89
C ALA A 85 -7.86 7.80 -19.82
N HIS A 86 -7.66 9.05 -19.38
CA HIS A 86 -8.69 10.09 -19.38
C HIS A 86 -9.02 10.60 -20.79
N ASN A 87 -7.99 10.97 -21.57
CA ASN A 87 -8.16 11.60 -22.89
C ASN A 87 -8.59 10.61 -23.99
N ALA A 88 -8.18 9.35 -23.90
CA ALA A 88 -8.44 8.31 -24.91
C ALA A 88 -8.82 6.97 -24.25
N PRO A 89 -9.98 6.91 -23.55
CA PRO A 89 -10.33 5.76 -22.70
C PRO A 89 -10.46 4.45 -23.47
N ASP A 90 -10.93 4.46 -24.72
CA ASP A 90 -11.08 3.24 -25.52
C ASP A 90 -9.72 2.67 -25.96
N VAL A 91 -8.78 3.53 -26.36
CA VAL A 91 -7.41 3.14 -26.69
C VAL A 91 -6.72 2.56 -25.45
N TYR A 92 -6.85 3.22 -24.30
CA TYR A 92 -6.33 2.70 -23.04
C TYR A 92 -6.94 1.35 -22.67
N ARG A 93 -8.26 1.17 -22.80
CA ARG A 93 -8.95 -0.09 -22.50
C ARG A 93 -8.46 -1.24 -23.36
N LEU A 94 -8.20 -1.00 -24.65
CA LEU A 94 -7.62 -2.01 -25.55
C LEU A 94 -6.22 -2.45 -25.06
N LYS A 95 -5.34 -1.49 -24.74
CA LYS A 95 -4.02 -1.79 -24.18
C LYS A 95 -4.11 -2.53 -22.85
N TYR A 96 -4.99 -2.09 -21.96
CA TYR A 96 -5.23 -2.73 -20.66
C TYR A 96 -5.73 -4.17 -20.81
N ALA A 97 -6.70 -4.42 -21.71
CA ALA A 97 -7.22 -5.75 -21.99
C ALA A 97 -6.16 -6.68 -22.59
N ALA A 98 -5.29 -6.14 -23.44
CA ALA A 98 -4.13 -6.83 -23.99
C ALA A 98 -2.98 -7.04 -22.98
N ARG A 99 -3.13 -6.55 -21.73
CA ARG A 99 -2.09 -6.57 -20.69
C ARG A 99 -0.78 -5.91 -21.13
N ASP A 100 -0.88 -4.86 -21.94
CA ASP A 100 0.25 -4.07 -22.40
C ASP A 100 1.00 -3.46 -21.20
N LYS A 101 2.31 -3.70 -21.15
CA LYS A 101 3.19 -3.19 -20.09
C LYS A 101 3.21 -1.65 -20.05
N THR A 102 2.99 -0.95 -21.17
CA THR A 102 2.98 0.52 -21.19
C THR A 102 1.71 1.12 -20.59
N ALA A 103 0.66 0.31 -20.36
CA ALA A 103 -0.59 0.74 -19.73
C ALA A 103 -0.77 0.16 -18.31
N ARG A 104 0.19 -0.66 -17.86
CA ARG A 104 0.14 -1.36 -16.58
C ARG A 104 0.57 -0.43 -15.44
N LEU A 105 -0.27 -0.39 -14.42
CA LEU A 105 -0.02 0.34 -13.17
C LEU A 105 0.27 -0.65 -12.04
N ILE A 106 1.13 -0.26 -11.12
CA ILE A 106 1.50 -1.05 -9.94
C ILE A 106 1.26 -0.19 -8.69
N VAL A 107 0.45 -0.69 -7.76
CA VAL A 107 0.34 -0.11 -6.42
C VAL A 107 1.36 -0.82 -5.55
N ASP A 108 2.23 -0.05 -4.89
CA ASP A 108 3.25 -0.61 -4.01
C ASP A 108 3.45 0.27 -2.77
N HIS A 109 4.08 -0.29 -1.74
CA HIS A 109 4.45 0.43 -0.54
C HIS A 109 5.71 1.26 -0.77
N ALA A 110 5.70 2.53 -0.35
CA ALA A 110 6.88 3.39 -0.43
C ALA A 110 8.02 2.89 0.47
N VAL A 111 7.68 2.41 1.66
CA VAL A 111 8.56 1.66 2.55
C VAL A 111 8.13 0.19 2.54
N PRO A 112 9.02 -0.77 2.21
CA PRO A 112 8.65 -2.18 2.18
C PRO A 112 8.08 -2.64 3.53
N VAL A 113 7.05 -3.49 3.48
CA VAL A 113 6.42 -4.06 4.69
C VAL A 113 7.46 -4.73 5.60
N ALA A 114 8.42 -5.46 5.04
CA ALA A 114 9.47 -6.11 5.81
C ALA A 114 10.27 -5.11 6.67
N VAL A 115 10.57 -3.93 6.12
CA VAL A 115 11.31 -2.88 6.84
C VAL A 115 10.47 -2.31 7.98
N MET A 116 9.16 -2.07 7.78
CA MET A 116 8.25 -1.65 8.86
C MET A 116 8.13 -2.72 9.95
N VAL A 117 8.13 -4.01 9.57
CA VAL A 117 8.10 -5.13 10.52
C VAL A 117 9.40 -5.16 11.33
N ASP A 118 10.57 -5.05 10.69
CA ASP A 118 11.86 -5.04 11.38
C ASP A 118 11.92 -3.90 12.42
N MET A 119 11.34 -2.73 12.13
CA MET A 119 11.22 -1.62 13.10
C MET A 119 10.39 -2.01 14.33
N LEU A 120 9.32 -2.78 14.17
CA LEU A 120 8.47 -3.24 15.29
C LEU A 120 9.20 -4.24 16.20
N PHE A 121 10.15 -5.02 15.66
CA PHE A 121 10.93 -5.99 16.44
C PHE A 121 12.16 -5.37 17.14
N GLN A 122 12.40 -4.07 17.00
CA GLN A 122 13.50 -3.42 17.72
C GLN A 122 13.23 -3.34 19.22
N LEU A 123 14.28 -3.50 20.05
CA LEU A 123 14.17 -3.54 21.52
C LEU A 123 13.45 -2.34 22.16
N ARG A 124 13.45 -1.18 21.48
CA ARG A 124 12.84 0.06 21.97
C ARG A 124 11.56 0.46 21.22
N ALA A 125 10.99 -0.44 20.42
CA ALA A 125 9.75 -0.19 19.72
C ALA A 125 8.61 0.06 20.73
N ASP A 126 7.84 1.12 20.52
CA ASP A 126 6.61 1.36 21.29
C ASP A 126 5.49 0.47 20.73
N LEU A 127 5.22 -0.63 21.43
CA LEU A 127 4.22 -1.62 21.05
C LEU A 127 2.82 -1.29 21.61
N THR A 128 2.62 -0.11 22.20
CA THR A 128 1.26 0.36 22.47
C THR A 128 0.50 0.55 21.16
N ARG A 129 -0.84 0.53 21.21
CA ARG A 129 -1.65 0.81 20.01
C ARG A 129 -1.30 2.14 19.37
N ASP A 130 -1.03 3.16 20.18
CA ASP A 130 -0.68 4.49 19.67
C ASP A 130 0.73 4.52 19.08
N GLY A 131 1.70 3.82 19.67
CA GLY A 131 3.04 3.66 19.13
C GLY A 131 3.05 2.95 17.77
N ILE A 132 2.41 1.78 17.68
CA ILE A 132 2.28 1.03 16.41
C ILE A 132 1.54 1.88 15.38
N ARG A 133 0.43 2.51 15.78
CA ARG A 133 -0.32 3.42 14.89
C ARG A 133 0.59 4.54 14.39
N ALA A 134 1.35 5.21 15.24
CA ALA A 134 2.23 6.30 14.85
C ALA A 134 3.30 5.84 13.84
N LEU A 135 3.90 4.66 14.06
CA LEU A 135 4.84 4.05 13.12
C LEU A 135 4.20 3.80 11.76
N LEU A 136 3.03 3.15 11.73
CA LEU A 136 2.34 2.86 10.48
C LEU A 136 1.85 4.13 9.79
N ILE A 137 1.42 5.16 10.54
CA ILE A 137 1.07 6.48 9.97
C ILE A 137 2.27 7.11 9.26
N LYS A 138 3.46 6.99 9.84
CA LYS A 138 4.68 7.60 9.31
C LYS A 138 5.18 6.90 8.04
N TRP A 139 4.97 5.59 7.91
CA TRP A 139 5.67 4.79 6.91
C TRP A 139 4.79 4.01 5.95
N HIS A 140 3.54 3.70 6.31
CA HIS A 140 2.60 3.02 5.42
C HIS A 140 2.01 4.03 4.44
N HIS A 141 2.76 4.27 3.37
CA HIS A 141 2.33 5.05 2.23
C HIS A 141 2.27 4.17 0.99
N LEU A 142 1.22 4.34 0.20
CA LEU A 142 1.03 3.62 -1.05
C LEU A 142 1.33 4.55 -2.23
N GLY A 143 2.22 4.09 -3.10
CA GLY A 143 2.59 4.75 -4.34
C GLY A 143 2.02 4.04 -5.56
N LEU A 144 1.89 4.80 -6.64
CA LEU A 144 1.56 4.29 -7.96
C LEU A 144 2.77 4.40 -8.88
N LEU A 145 3.13 3.27 -9.48
CA LEU A 145 4.27 3.12 -10.38
C LEU A 145 3.85 2.55 -11.74
N THR A 146 4.64 2.83 -12.77
CA THR A 146 4.57 2.11 -14.04
C THR A 146 5.23 0.73 -13.91
N HIS A 147 4.96 -0.17 -14.86
CA HIS A 147 5.65 -1.46 -14.91
C HIS A 147 7.18 -1.32 -15.02
N GLU A 148 7.67 -0.35 -15.79
CA GLU A 148 9.10 -0.12 -15.99
C GLU A 148 9.78 0.41 -14.71
N GLU A 149 9.16 1.38 -14.03
CA GLU A 149 9.69 1.91 -12.77
C GLU A 149 9.74 0.83 -11.70
N ASN A 150 8.68 0.04 -11.56
CA ASN A 150 8.67 -1.11 -10.66
C ASN A 150 9.78 -2.12 -11.00
N ALA A 151 10.03 -2.38 -12.29
CA ALA A 151 11.13 -3.24 -12.71
C ALA A 151 12.50 -2.68 -12.31
N ARG A 152 12.71 -1.36 -12.39
CA ARG A 152 13.94 -0.69 -11.92
C ARG A 152 14.13 -0.82 -10.42
N LEU A 153 13.08 -0.59 -9.63
CA LEU A 153 13.13 -0.76 -8.17
C LEU A 153 13.46 -2.21 -7.78
N ASN A 154 12.81 -3.17 -8.44
CA ASN A 154 13.09 -4.60 -8.24
C ASN A 154 14.55 -4.94 -8.58
N ALA A 155 15.08 -4.42 -9.68
CA ALA A 155 16.47 -4.66 -10.09
C ALA A 155 17.48 -4.09 -9.07
N ALA A 156 17.13 -2.99 -8.39
CA ALA A 156 17.90 -2.42 -7.28
C ALA A 156 17.66 -3.15 -5.93
N GLY A 157 16.72 -4.09 -5.87
CA GLY A 157 16.28 -4.78 -4.65
C GLY A 157 15.44 -3.91 -3.71
N LEU A 158 15.04 -2.71 -4.13
CA LEU A 158 14.33 -1.72 -3.30
C LEU A 158 12.85 -2.05 -3.04
N ASN A 159 12.37 -3.18 -3.58
CA ASN A 159 11.06 -3.73 -3.28
C ASN A 159 11.01 -4.50 -1.95
N SER A 160 12.16 -4.70 -1.30
CA SER A 160 12.26 -5.47 -0.06
C SER A 160 13.17 -4.86 1.01
N LYS A 161 13.93 -3.82 0.66
CA LYS A 161 14.83 -3.09 1.56
C LYS A 161 14.86 -1.60 1.20
N MET A 162 15.38 -0.79 2.10
CA MET A 162 15.69 0.61 1.84
C MET A 162 17.20 0.81 1.56
N PRO A 163 17.59 1.93 0.92
CA PRO A 163 19.00 2.30 0.78
C PRO A 163 19.71 2.38 2.14
N ALA A 164 21.02 2.15 2.17
CA ALA A 164 21.80 2.13 3.42
C ALA A 164 21.87 3.50 4.11
N ASP A 165 21.72 4.58 3.34
CA ASP A 165 21.68 5.97 3.77
C ASP A 165 20.25 6.49 3.98
N TRP A 166 19.25 5.61 3.99
CA TRP A 166 17.87 6.00 4.27
C TRP A 166 17.69 6.30 5.76
N ASP A 167 17.30 7.54 6.05
CA ASP A 167 17.10 8.04 7.41
C ASP A 167 15.75 7.59 7.98
N TYR A 168 15.76 7.17 9.24
CA TYR A 168 14.61 6.63 9.99
C TYR A 168 14.06 7.63 11.02
#